data_AF-A0A1F8VJH8-F1
#
_entry.id   AF-A0A1F8VJH8-F1
#
_cell.length_a   1.000
_cell.length_b   1.000
_cell.length_c   1.000
_cell.angle_alpha   90.00
_cell.angle_beta   90.00
_cell.angle_gamma   90.00
#
_symmetry.space_group_name_H-M   'P 1'
#
loop_
_entity.id
_entity.type
_entity.pdbx_description
1 polymer ?
#
loop_
_entity_poly.entity_id
_entity_poly.type
_entity_poly.pdbx_seq_one_letter_code
_entity_poly.pdbx_strand_id
1 'polypeptide(L)'
;MWEKGLLTLPSFFTSMAALILSFLAYKYNRAKDQRARKQSISDDFWLRKVVSPVAIEPFVKFVISLSSSLPSNKTSTEDTERFWTAGAASFGEFSASFFNLELISRDLHKEVEVLLEAMEDELSNYCGALQQYLKDSTQPIPDRGQTLSSLGKMSRDVMQAIAKFQANVGDD
;
A
#
# COMPACT_ATOMS: atom_id res chain seq x y z
N MET A 1 21.81 -39.80 62.89
CA MET A 1 21.45 -38.54 62.19
C MET A 1 22.27 -38.30 60.92
N TRP A 2 23.47 -38.87 60.77
CA TRP A 2 24.36 -38.63 59.63
C TRP A 2 23.92 -39.27 58.30
N GLU A 3 23.23 -40.41 58.34
CA GLU A 3 22.80 -41.16 57.13
C GLU A 3 21.70 -40.46 56.33
N LYS A 4 20.81 -39.71 57.00
CA LYS A 4 19.71 -38.98 56.34
C LYS A 4 20.21 -37.78 55.53
N GLY A 5 21.34 -37.18 55.92
CA GLY A 5 21.95 -36.06 55.18
C GLY A 5 22.67 -36.48 53.90
N LEU A 6 23.19 -37.72 53.86
CA LEU A 6 23.83 -38.29 52.66
C LEU A 6 22.83 -38.62 51.55
N LEU A 7 21.61 -39.03 51.92
CA LEU A 7 20.53 -39.34 50.96
C LEU A 7 19.91 -38.09 50.32
N THR A 8 19.97 -36.93 50.98
CA THR A 8 19.41 -35.66 50.47
C THR A 8 20.39 -34.82 49.64
N LEU A 9 21.68 -35.18 49.67
CA LEU A 9 22.73 -34.51 48.89
C LEU A 9 22.45 -34.60 47.37
N PRO A 10 22.14 -35.77 46.79
CA PRO A 10 21.78 -35.88 45.38
C PRO A 10 20.57 -35.01 44.99
N SER A 11 19.50 -35.02 45.81
CA SER A 11 18.32 -34.19 45.56
C SER A 11 18.64 -32.70 45.56
N PHE A 12 19.54 -32.27 46.45
CA PHE A 12 20.00 -30.88 46.50
C PHE A 12 20.76 -30.48 45.23
N PHE A 13 21.67 -31.33 44.75
CA PHE A 13 22.38 -31.09 43.48
C PHE A 13 21.43 -31.09 42.28
N THR A 14 20.44 -31.98 42.24
CA THR A 14 19.46 -31.99 41.15
C THR A 14 18.57 -30.75 41.15
N SER A 15 18.15 -30.25 42.33
CA SER A 15 17.37 -29.02 42.43
C SER A 15 18.21 -27.79 42.07
N MET A 16 19.49 -27.76 42.44
CA MET A 16 20.43 -26.71 42.05
C MET A 16 20.63 -26.69 40.53
N ALA A 17 20.84 -27.86 39.92
CA ALA A 17 20.96 -28.00 38.48
C ALA A 17 19.68 -27.57 37.75
N ALA A 18 18.51 -27.94 38.26
CA ALA A 18 17.22 -27.52 37.72
C ALA A 18 17.03 -25.99 37.79
N LEU A 19 17.48 -25.34 38.87
CA LEU A 19 17.45 -23.89 39.02
C LEU A 19 18.35 -23.20 37.98
N ILE A 20 19.57 -23.71 37.79
CA ILE A 20 20.52 -23.20 36.80
C ILE A 20 19.94 -23.35 35.38
N LEU A 21 19.40 -24.53 35.05
CA LEU A 21 18.79 -24.78 33.74
C LEU A 21 17.57 -23.89 33.49
N SER A 22 16.74 -23.66 34.51
CA SER A 22 15.57 -22.77 34.42
C SER A 22 15.99 -21.31 34.17
N PHE A 23 17.05 -20.86 34.84
CA PHE A 23 17.60 -19.52 34.63
C PHE A 23 18.19 -19.34 33.22
N LEU A 24 18.92 -20.35 32.74
CA LEU A 24 19.46 -20.36 31.37
C LEU A 24 18.34 -20.40 30.33
N ALA A 25 17.30 -21.20 30.54
CA ALA A 25 16.12 -21.27 29.68
C ALA A 25 15.37 -19.93 29.66
N TYR A 26 15.22 -19.25 30.80
CA TYR A 26 14.62 -17.93 30.88
C TYR A 26 15.42 -16.89 30.08
N LYS A 27 16.76 -16.85 30.23
CA LYS A 27 17.60 -15.95 29.42
C LYS A 27 17.51 -16.26 27.93
N TYR A 28 17.51 -17.54 27.57
CA TYR A 28 17.40 -17.97 26.18
C TYR A 28 16.05 -17.59 25.57
N ASN A 29 14.93 -17.85 26.26
CA ASN A 29 13.60 -17.47 25.82
C ASN A 29 13.46 -15.96 25.72
N ARG A 30 13.98 -15.20 26.68
CA ARG A 30 13.99 -13.73 26.61
C ARG A 30 14.81 -13.21 25.41
N ALA A 31 15.94 -13.82 25.10
CA ALA A 31 16.74 -13.47 23.93
C ALA A 31 16.06 -13.90 22.61
N LYS A 32 15.37 -15.04 22.60
CA LYS A 32 14.57 -15.53 21.47
C LYS A 32 13.38 -14.62 21.21
N ASP A 33 12.65 -14.21 22.25
CA ASP A 33 11.53 -13.28 22.13
C ASP A 33 11.99 -11.91 21.62
N GLN A 34 13.15 -11.43 22.07
CA GLN A 34 13.77 -10.22 21.52
C GLN A 34 14.17 -10.38 20.04
N ARG A 35 14.62 -11.57 19.61
CA ARG A 35 14.91 -11.87 18.20
C ARG A 35 13.63 -12.00 17.36
N ALA A 36 12.57 -12.60 17.89
CA ALA A 36 11.27 -12.70 17.24
C ALA A 36 10.65 -11.31 17.01
N ARG A 37 10.75 -10.40 17.99
CA ARG A 37 10.37 -8.99 17.82
C ARG A 37 11.17 -8.29 16.73
N LYS A 38 12.47 -8.58 16.60
CA LYS A 38 13.31 -8.06 15.49
C LYS A 38 12.94 -8.65 14.12
N GLN A 39 12.39 -9.86 14.08
CA GLN A 39 11.98 -10.50 12.84
C GLN A 39 10.63 -9.95 12.32
N SER A 40 9.74 -9.53 13.24
CA SER A 40 8.55 -8.71 12.93
C SER A 40 8.91 -7.40 12.22
N ILE A 41 9.97 -6.72 12.67
CA ILE A 41 10.49 -5.50 12.04
C ILE A 41 11.01 -5.76 10.61
N SER A 42 11.44 -6.99 10.30
CA SER A 42 11.89 -7.35 8.96
C SER A 42 10.73 -7.49 7.97
N ASP A 43 9.58 -8.00 8.43
CA ASP A 43 8.34 -8.08 7.61
C ASP A 43 7.80 -6.67 7.33
N ASP A 44 7.86 -5.82 8.35
CA ASP A 44 7.53 -4.39 8.27
C ASP A 44 8.42 -3.61 7.30
N PHE A 45 9.68 -4.03 7.19
CA PHE A 45 10.64 -3.51 6.23
C PHE A 45 10.28 -3.91 4.78
N TRP A 46 9.83 -5.14 4.54
CA TRP A 46 9.37 -5.58 3.21
C TRP A 46 8.11 -4.83 2.76
N LEU A 47 7.19 -4.54 3.68
CA LEU A 47 5.97 -3.78 3.39
C LEU A 47 6.25 -2.30 3.05
N ARG A 48 7.12 -1.62 3.80
CA ARG A 48 7.50 -0.22 3.51
C ARG A 48 8.44 -0.06 2.31
N LYS A 49 9.33 -1.02 2.03
CA LYS A 49 10.38 -0.89 1.02
C LYS A 49 10.15 -1.67 -0.28
N VAL A 50 9.27 -2.68 -0.31
CA VAL A 50 9.19 -3.60 -1.48
C VAL A 50 7.81 -3.64 -2.13
N VAL A 51 6.71 -3.66 -1.37
CA VAL A 51 5.36 -3.67 -1.98
C VAL A 51 4.91 -2.27 -2.42
N SER A 52 5.29 -1.25 -1.66
CA SER A 52 5.01 0.17 -1.91
C SER A 52 5.61 0.69 -3.24
N PRO A 53 6.91 0.51 -3.59
CA PRO A 53 7.47 1.11 -4.79
C PRO A 53 6.97 0.52 -6.11
N VAL A 54 6.61 -0.77 -6.14
CA VAL A 54 6.25 -1.47 -7.39
C VAL A 54 4.93 -0.96 -7.97
N ALA A 55 3.96 -0.58 -7.14
CA ALA A 55 2.69 -0.02 -7.60
C ALA A 55 2.69 1.52 -7.61
N ILE A 56 3.35 2.15 -6.64
CA ILE A 56 3.30 3.62 -6.46
C ILE A 56 4.11 4.36 -7.51
N GLU A 57 5.33 3.91 -7.83
CA GLU A 57 6.18 4.64 -8.79
C GLU A 57 5.56 4.66 -10.19
N PRO A 58 5.06 3.54 -10.74
CA PRO A 58 4.34 3.56 -12.02
C PRO A 58 3.08 4.42 -11.96
N PHE A 59 2.33 4.39 -10.85
CA PHE A 59 1.14 5.21 -10.66
C PHE A 59 1.45 6.72 -10.68
N VAL A 60 2.48 7.16 -9.95
CA VAL A 60 2.90 8.57 -9.95
C VAL A 60 3.35 9.02 -11.34
N LYS A 61 4.10 8.18 -12.05
CA LYS A 61 4.49 8.45 -13.45
C LYS A 61 3.27 8.57 -14.36
N PHE A 62 2.29 7.70 -14.20
CA PHE A 62 1.03 7.78 -14.94
C PHE A 62 0.28 9.08 -14.64
N VAL A 63 0.12 9.48 -13.39
CA VAL A 63 -0.59 10.73 -13.03
C VAL A 63 0.12 11.95 -13.61
N ILE A 64 1.45 12.00 -13.55
CA ILE A 64 2.23 13.07 -14.18
C ILE A 64 1.99 13.09 -15.69
N SER A 65 2.10 11.92 -16.34
CA SER A 65 1.84 11.77 -17.77
C SER A 65 0.43 12.25 -18.13
N LEU A 66 -0.59 11.75 -17.42
CA LEU A 66 -1.99 12.10 -17.61
C LEU A 66 -2.21 13.60 -17.46
N SER A 67 -1.62 14.24 -16.46
CA SER A 67 -1.75 15.68 -16.26
C SER A 67 -1.18 16.51 -17.41
N SER A 68 -0.09 16.03 -18.03
CA SER A 68 0.60 16.71 -19.13
C SER A 68 -0.03 16.43 -20.50
N SER A 69 -0.61 15.25 -20.67
CA SER A 69 -1.12 14.74 -21.94
C SER A 69 -2.64 14.74 -22.05
N LEU A 70 -3.36 15.23 -21.02
CA LEU A 70 -4.81 15.34 -21.05
C LEU A 70 -5.26 16.11 -22.31
N PRO A 71 -6.08 15.48 -23.19
CA PRO A 71 -6.55 16.07 -24.43
C PRO A 71 -7.20 17.43 -24.24
N SER A 72 -7.26 18.21 -25.31
CA SER A 72 -7.88 19.54 -25.30
C SER A 72 -8.89 19.66 -26.43
N ASN A 73 -9.62 20.77 -26.47
CA ASN A 73 -10.53 21.11 -27.56
C ASN A 73 -9.85 21.25 -28.95
N LYS A 74 -8.52 21.17 -29.02
CA LYS A 74 -7.74 21.17 -30.26
C LYS A 74 -7.33 19.77 -30.72
N THR A 75 -7.56 18.75 -29.90
CA THR A 75 -7.18 17.37 -30.16
C THR A 75 -8.20 16.71 -31.10
N SER A 76 -7.77 15.75 -31.93
CA SER A 76 -8.69 15.01 -32.79
C SER A 76 -9.58 14.06 -31.97
N THR A 77 -10.73 13.68 -32.53
CA THR A 77 -11.62 12.68 -31.92
C THR A 77 -10.92 11.32 -31.76
N GLU A 78 -10.15 10.90 -32.77
CA GLU A 78 -9.41 9.64 -32.77
C GLU A 78 -8.31 9.63 -31.69
N ASP A 79 -7.55 10.71 -31.55
CA ASP A 79 -6.51 10.82 -30.52
C ASP A 79 -7.12 10.82 -29.12
N THR A 80 -8.29 11.44 -28.95
CA THR A 80 -9.02 11.45 -27.67
C THR A 80 -9.50 10.05 -27.30
N GLU A 81 -9.96 9.26 -28.27
CA GLU A 81 -10.38 7.87 -28.08
C GLU A 81 -9.19 6.95 -27.75
N ARG A 82 -8.07 7.09 -28.46
CA ARG A 82 -6.83 6.38 -28.16
C ARG A 82 -6.29 6.70 -26.77
N PHE A 83 -6.36 7.97 -26.37
CA PHE A 83 -5.96 8.40 -25.05
C PHE A 83 -6.86 7.79 -23.96
N TRP A 84 -8.18 7.82 -24.16
CA TRP A 84 -9.13 7.26 -23.21
C TRP A 84 -8.95 5.76 -23.03
N THR A 85 -8.84 5.01 -24.13
CA THR A 85 -8.62 3.56 -24.10
C THR A 85 -7.30 3.18 -23.43
N ALA A 86 -6.21 3.91 -23.69
CA ALA A 86 -4.95 3.72 -22.99
C ALA A 86 -5.05 4.04 -21.49
N GLY A 87 -5.78 5.10 -21.14
CA GLY A 87 -6.06 5.49 -19.76
C GLY A 87 -6.81 4.40 -18.99
N ALA A 88 -7.90 3.89 -19.55
CA ALA A 88 -8.69 2.79 -18.96
C ALA A 88 -7.87 1.51 -18.77
N ALA A 89 -7.05 1.14 -19.76
CA ALA A 89 -6.12 0.01 -19.63
C ALA A 89 -5.14 0.21 -18.46
N SER A 90 -4.61 1.43 -18.31
CA SER A 90 -3.68 1.77 -17.23
C SER A 90 -4.36 1.68 -15.85
N PHE A 91 -5.60 2.16 -15.72
CA PHE A 91 -6.37 2.02 -14.47
C PHE A 91 -6.63 0.56 -14.11
N GLY A 92 -6.94 -0.30 -15.08
CA GLY A 92 -7.06 -1.75 -14.87
C GLY A 92 -5.75 -2.38 -14.37
N GLU A 93 -4.60 -2.00 -14.93
CA GLU A 93 -3.29 -2.44 -14.46
C GLU A 93 -2.98 -1.95 -13.03
N PHE A 94 -3.35 -0.72 -12.71
CA PHE A 94 -3.18 -0.18 -11.35
C PHE A 94 -4.07 -0.88 -10.34
N SER A 95 -5.35 -1.12 -10.66
CA SER A 95 -6.24 -1.90 -9.79
C SER A 95 -5.64 -3.26 -9.47
N ALA A 96 -5.16 -3.99 -10.49
CA ALA A 96 -4.48 -5.27 -10.29
C ALA A 96 -3.17 -5.15 -9.49
N SER A 97 -2.41 -4.07 -9.70
CA SER A 97 -1.15 -3.81 -8.97
C SER A 97 -1.38 -3.49 -7.49
N PHE A 98 -2.42 -2.71 -7.20
CA PHE A 98 -2.82 -2.32 -5.86
C PHE A 98 -3.60 -3.42 -5.13
N PHE A 99 -4.10 -4.46 -5.81
CA PHE A 99 -4.67 -5.65 -5.18
C PHE A 99 -3.73 -6.28 -4.13
N ASN A 100 -2.41 -6.19 -4.33
CA ASN A 100 -1.43 -6.65 -3.35
C ASN A 100 -1.52 -5.92 -1.99
N LEU A 101 -2.13 -4.73 -1.94
CA LEU A 101 -2.44 -4.04 -0.68
C LEU A 101 -3.43 -4.84 0.18
N GLU A 102 -4.28 -5.69 -0.41
CA GLU A 102 -5.23 -6.52 0.35
C GLU A 102 -4.50 -7.48 1.30
N LEU A 103 -3.31 -7.96 0.91
CA LEU A 103 -2.45 -8.81 1.74
C LEU A 103 -1.94 -8.08 2.99
N ILE A 104 -1.95 -6.74 2.95
CA ILE A 104 -1.43 -5.87 4.00
C ILE A 104 -2.60 -5.34 4.86
N SER A 105 -3.59 -4.74 4.21
CA SER A 105 -4.80 -4.23 4.82
C SER A 105 -5.93 -4.16 3.81
N ARG A 106 -7.01 -4.87 4.11
CA ARG A 106 -8.26 -4.83 3.33
C ARG A 106 -8.88 -3.44 3.28
N ASP A 107 -8.77 -2.68 4.36
CA ASP A 107 -9.36 -1.35 4.43
C ASP A 107 -8.55 -0.36 3.57
N LEU A 108 -7.22 -0.46 3.57
CA LEU A 108 -6.37 0.33 2.69
C LEU A 108 -6.63 0.00 1.21
N HIS A 109 -6.74 -1.29 0.88
CA HIS A 109 -7.07 -1.72 -0.48
C HIS A 109 -8.38 -1.10 -0.96
N LYS A 110 -9.46 -1.22 -0.17
CA LYS A 110 -10.77 -0.63 -0.50
C LYS A 110 -10.71 0.88 -0.67
N GLU A 111 -9.99 1.58 0.21
CA GLU A 111 -9.86 3.04 0.12
C GLU A 111 -9.15 3.45 -1.18
N VAL A 112 -8.07 2.75 -1.55
CA VAL A 112 -7.34 3.00 -2.80
C VAL A 112 -8.16 2.63 -4.04
N GLU A 113 -8.89 1.51 -4.01
CA GLU A 113 -9.76 1.05 -5.10
C GLU A 113 -10.85 2.07 -5.42
N VAL A 114 -11.57 2.57 -4.40
CA VAL A 114 -12.59 3.61 -4.56
C VAL A 114 -12.02 4.89 -5.16
N LEU A 115 -10.79 5.26 -4.78
CA LEU A 115 -10.12 6.44 -5.34
C LEU A 115 -9.69 6.23 -6.80
N LEU A 116 -9.24 5.03 -7.18
CA LEU A 116 -8.90 4.70 -8.56
C LEU A 116 -10.13 4.68 -9.46
N GLU A 117 -11.23 4.08 -9.01
CA GLU A 117 -12.52 4.11 -9.71
C GLU A 117 -12.98 5.55 -9.94
N ALA A 118 -12.92 6.40 -8.90
CA ALA A 118 -13.29 7.81 -9.03
C ALA A 118 -12.40 8.58 -10.02
N MET A 119 -11.11 8.23 -10.12
CA MET A 119 -10.21 8.81 -11.13
C MET A 119 -10.55 8.35 -12.54
N GLU A 120 -10.88 7.08 -12.73
CA GLU A 120 -11.30 6.54 -14.02
C GLU A 120 -12.63 7.15 -14.49
N ASP A 121 -13.59 7.32 -13.57
CA ASP A 121 -14.87 7.97 -13.83
C ASP A 121 -14.69 9.42 -14.26
N GLU A 122 -13.87 10.19 -13.54
CA GLU A 122 -13.59 11.59 -13.87
C GLU A 122 -12.92 11.71 -15.25
N LEU A 123 -11.97 10.81 -15.56
CA LEU A 123 -11.34 10.76 -16.88
C LEU A 123 -12.36 10.43 -17.99
N SER A 124 -13.20 9.42 -17.75
CA SER A 124 -14.21 8.96 -18.70
C SER A 124 -15.27 10.02 -18.96
N ASN A 125 -15.71 10.73 -17.92
CA ASN A 125 -16.62 11.86 -18.03
C ASN A 125 -16.03 12.98 -18.87
N TYR A 126 -14.76 13.36 -18.61
CA TYR A 126 -14.07 14.38 -19.38
C TYR A 126 -13.89 13.98 -20.85
N CYS A 127 -13.35 12.80 -21.12
CA CYS A 127 -13.11 12.30 -22.47
C CYS A 127 -14.42 12.12 -23.25
N GLY A 128 -15.48 11.62 -22.60
CA GLY A 128 -16.81 11.50 -23.19
C GLY A 128 -17.40 12.85 -23.57
N ALA A 129 -17.38 13.83 -22.66
CA ALA A 129 -17.85 15.19 -22.93
C ALA A 129 -17.01 15.87 -24.04
N LEU A 130 -15.69 15.65 -24.04
CA LEU A 130 -14.80 16.21 -25.06
C LEU A 130 -15.09 15.61 -26.44
N GLN A 131 -15.31 14.30 -26.53
CA GLN A 131 -15.71 13.66 -27.79
C GLN A 131 -17.05 14.19 -28.31
N GLN A 132 -18.02 14.45 -27.43
CA GLN A 132 -19.29 15.06 -27.81
C GLN A 132 -19.08 16.46 -28.37
N TYR A 133 -18.29 17.30 -27.70
CA TYR A 133 -17.92 18.63 -28.21
C TYR A 133 -17.20 18.59 -29.56
N LEU A 134 -16.26 17.66 -29.74
CA LEU A 134 -15.49 17.53 -30.98
C LEU A 134 -16.35 17.03 -32.16
N LYS A 135 -17.41 16.25 -31.89
CA LYS A 135 -18.38 15.80 -32.90
C LYS A 135 -19.48 16.83 -33.18
N ASP A 136 -19.85 17.61 -32.17
CA ASP A 136 -20.89 18.63 -32.21
C ASP A 136 -20.46 19.86 -31.42
N SER A 137 -20.02 20.89 -32.14
CA SER A 137 -19.53 22.16 -31.55
C SER A 137 -20.60 22.98 -30.82
N THR A 138 -21.86 22.54 -30.79
CA THR A 138 -22.92 23.18 -30.00
C THR A 138 -22.93 22.72 -28.54
N GLN A 139 -22.25 21.61 -28.23
CA GLN A 139 -22.10 21.10 -26.87
C GLN A 139 -21.16 22.00 -26.04
N PRO A 140 -21.29 22.01 -24.70
CA PRO A 140 -20.36 22.76 -23.85
C PRO A 140 -18.95 22.17 -23.90
N ILE A 141 -17.94 23.04 -23.87
CA ILE A 141 -16.53 22.63 -23.74
C ILE A 141 -16.34 22.11 -22.30
N PRO A 142 -15.83 20.88 -22.11
CA PRO A 142 -15.54 20.37 -20.77
C PRO A 142 -14.38 21.12 -20.12
N ASP A 143 -14.48 21.37 -18.81
CA ASP A 143 -13.45 22.09 -18.06
C ASP A 143 -12.23 21.21 -17.76
N ARG A 144 -11.20 21.39 -18.59
CA ARG A 144 -9.91 20.71 -18.43
C ARG A 144 -9.22 21.07 -17.11
N GLY A 145 -9.33 22.32 -16.66
CA GLY A 145 -8.67 22.80 -15.44
C GLY A 145 -9.29 22.19 -14.19
N GLN A 146 -10.63 22.13 -14.14
CA GLN A 146 -11.35 21.45 -13.07
C GLN A 146 -11.01 19.96 -13.02
N THR A 147 -11.05 19.28 -14.17
CA THR A 147 -10.71 17.84 -14.29
C THR A 147 -9.30 17.55 -13.77
N LEU A 148 -8.31 18.35 -14.17
CA LEU A 148 -6.93 18.20 -13.67
C LEU A 148 -6.81 18.42 -12.16
N SER A 149 -7.57 19.36 -11.61
CA SER A 149 -7.61 19.61 -10.17
C SER A 149 -8.22 18.42 -9.42
N SER A 150 -9.33 17.86 -9.91
CA SER A 150 -9.99 16.66 -9.38
C SER A 150 -9.05 15.46 -9.38
N LEU A 151 -8.45 15.14 -10.54
CA LEU A 151 -7.53 14.02 -10.70
C LEU A 151 -6.28 14.19 -9.84
N GLY A 152 -5.73 15.40 -9.76
CA GLY A 152 -4.60 15.72 -8.90
C GLY A 152 -4.93 15.59 -7.42
N LYS A 153 -6.17 15.91 -7.00
CA LYS A 153 -6.63 15.71 -5.62
C LYS A 153 -6.74 14.22 -5.30
N MET A 154 -7.45 13.45 -6.12
CA MET A 154 -7.64 12.02 -5.89
C MET A 154 -6.30 11.26 -5.85
N SER A 155 -5.36 11.60 -6.74
CA SER A 155 -4.00 11.05 -6.68
C SER A 155 -3.28 11.36 -5.36
N ARG A 156 -3.40 12.59 -4.84
CA ARG A 156 -2.84 12.95 -3.53
C ARG A 156 -3.52 12.19 -2.39
N ASP A 157 -4.83 11.98 -2.49
CA ASP A 157 -5.61 11.24 -1.49
C ASP A 157 -5.16 9.76 -1.46
N VAL A 158 -4.91 9.13 -2.62
CA VAL A 158 -4.31 7.77 -2.70
C VAL A 158 -2.96 7.73 -1.98
N MET A 159 -2.08 8.69 -2.30
CA MET A 159 -0.77 8.77 -1.67
C MET A 159 -0.85 9.02 -0.16
N GLN A 160 -1.82 9.81 0.29
CA GLN A 160 -2.03 10.11 1.70
C GLN A 160 -2.58 8.90 2.46
N ALA A 161 -3.51 8.12 1.88
CA ALA A 161 -4.02 6.88 2.46
C ALA A 161 -2.87 5.89 2.70
N ILE A 162 -2.02 5.71 1.69
CA ILE A 162 -0.84 4.85 1.79
C ILE A 162 0.15 5.38 2.85
N ALA A 163 0.43 6.69 2.86
CA ALA A 163 1.35 7.29 3.83
C ALA A 163 0.85 7.19 5.28
N LYS A 164 -0.46 7.41 5.51
CA LYS A 164 -1.09 7.24 6.83
C LYS A 164 -0.95 5.80 7.33
N PHE A 165 -1.23 4.84 6.44
CA PHE A 165 -1.05 3.43 6.77
C PHE A 165 0.41 3.12 7.14
N GLN A 166 1.37 3.58 6.35
CA GLN A 166 2.81 3.39 6.63
C GLN A 166 3.30 4.02 7.93
N ALA A 167 2.69 5.14 8.36
CA ALA A 167 3.03 5.80 9.62
C ALA A 167 2.54 5.00 10.83
N ASN A 168 1.29 4.51 10.78
CA ASN A 168 0.67 3.78 11.89
C ASN A 168 1.27 2.38 12.12
N VAL A 169 1.87 1.81 11.09
CA VAL A 169 2.52 0.49 11.15
C VAL A 169 3.83 0.50 11.97
N GLY A 170 4.38 1.68 12.33
CA GLY A 170 5.64 1.81 13.10
C GLY A 170 5.54 2.14 14.58
N ASP A 171 4.33 2.32 15.11
CA ASP A 171 4.10 2.79 16.49
C ASP A 171 3.66 1.67 17.48
N ASP A 172 3.64 0.40 17.03
CA ASP A 172 3.41 -0.79 17.86
C ASP A 172 4.71 -1.58 18.16
#